data_AF-A0A1C9HCK8-F1
#
_entry.id   AF-A0A1C9HCK8-F1
#
_cell.length_a   1.000
_cell.length_b   1.000
_cell.length_c   1.000
_cell.angle_alpha   90.00
_cell.angle_beta   90.00
_cell.angle_gamma   90.00
#
_symmetry.space_group_name_H-M   'P 1'
#
loop_
_entity.id
_entity.type
_entity.pdbx_description
1 polymer ?
#
loop_
_entity_poly.entity_id
_entity_poly.type
_entity_poly.pdbx_seq_one_letter_code
_entity_poly.pdbx_strand_id
1 'polypeptide(L)'
;VSVFGGVGERTREGNDLYMEMKESGVINEENIAESKVALVYGQMNEPPGARMRVGLTALTMAEYFRDVNEQDVLLFIDNIFRFVQAGSEVSALLGRMPSAVGYQPTLSTEMGSLQERITSTKEGSITSIQAVYVPADDLTDPAPATTFAHLDATTVLSRGLAAKGIYPAVDPLDSTSTMLQPRIVGEEHYETAQRVKQTLQRYKELQDIIAILGLDELSEEDRLTVARARKIERFLSQPFFVAEVFTGSSGKYVDLAETIRGFQSILSGELDGLPEQAFYLVGNIDEVTMKA
;
A
#
# COMPACT_ATOMS: atom_id res chain seq x y z
N VAL A 1 11.77 4.54 -15.10
CA VAL A 1 12.93 4.28 -14.21
C VAL A 1 12.44 4.30 -12.77
N SER A 2 13.10 3.61 -11.85
CA SER A 2 12.69 3.60 -10.43
C SER A 2 13.78 4.21 -9.55
N VAL A 3 13.39 4.92 -8.49
CA VAL A 3 14.29 5.43 -7.47
C VAL A 3 13.81 4.95 -6.12
N PHE A 4 14.68 4.33 -5.33
CA PHE A 4 14.39 3.87 -3.98
C PHE A 4 15.15 4.73 -2.96
N GLY A 5 14.42 5.45 -2.12
CA GLY A 5 14.93 6.22 -1.00
C GLY A 5 14.72 5.47 0.31
N GLY A 6 15.77 4.78 0.80
CA GLY A 6 15.79 4.13 2.10
C GLY A 6 16.09 5.13 3.22
N VAL A 7 15.06 5.76 3.76
CA VAL A 7 15.09 6.73 4.85
C VAL A 7 15.00 6.03 6.20
N GLY A 8 16.12 5.91 6.89
CA GLY A 8 16.17 5.38 8.24
C GLY A 8 15.77 3.91 8.35
N GLU A 9 16.07 3.12 7.32
CA GLU A 9 15.81 1.68 7.28
C GLU A 9 16.93 0.85 7.92
N ARG A 10 16.66 -0.44 8.13
CA ARG A 10 17.67 -1.38 8.64
C ARG A 10 18.64 -1.74 7.53
N THR A 11 19.93 -1.76 7.85
CA THR A 11 20.99 -2.13 6.88
C THR A 11 20.81 -3.55 6.33
N ARG A 12 20.29 -4.47 7.16
CA ARG A 12 19.95 -5.82 6.72
C ARG A 12 18.88 -5.81 5.63
N GLU A 13 17.78 -5.07 5.83
CA GLU A 13 16.68 -4.98 4.87
C GLU A 13 17.12 -4.30 3.57
N GLY A 14 17.97 -3.28 3.66
CA GLY A 14 18.59 -2.67 2.48
C GLY A 14 19.50 -3.63 1.69
N ASN A 15 20.28 -4.47 2.39
CA ASN A 15 21.11 -5.48 1.74
C ASN A 15 20.26 -6.58 1.07
N ASP A 16 19.24 -7.07 1.77
CA ASP A 16 18.35 -8.11 1.25
C ASP A 16 17.64 -7.63 -0.03
N LEU A 17 17.13 -6.38 -0.03
CA LEU A 17 16.53 -5.75 -1.21
C LEU A 17 17.53 -5.60 -2.37
N TYR A 18 18.77 -5.20 -2.08
CA TYR A 18 19.81 -5.07 -3.10
C TYR A 18 20.12 -6.42 -3.76
N MET A 19 20.23 -7.49 -2.97
CA MET A 19 20.47 -8.84 -3.49
C MET A 19 19.27 -9.33 -4.30
N GLU A 20 18.04 -9.12 -3.84
CA GLU A 20 16.82 -9.47 -4.58
C GLU A 20 16.73 -8.73 -5.92
N MET A 21 17.08 -7.45 -5.95
CA MET A 21 17.10 -6.65 -7.19
C MET A 21 18.18 -7.11 -8.17
N LYS A 22 19.30 -7.66 -7.68
CA LYS A 22 20.32 -8.29 -8.51
C LYS A 22 19.83 -9.62 -9.08
N GLU A 23 19.28 -10.48 -8.24
CA GLU A 23 18.78 -11.81 -8.65
C GLU A 23 17.62 -11.72 -9.64
N SER A 24 16.74 -10.73 -9.46
CA SER A 24 15.62 -10.45 -10.38
C SER A 24 16.04 -9.72 -11.67
N GLY A 25 17.31 -9.31 -11.80
CA GLY A 25 17.83 -8.61 -12.97
C GLY A 25 17.37 -7.14 -13.10
N VAL A 26 16.79 -6.56 -12.04
CA VAL A 26 16.49 -5.11 -11.99
C VAL A 26 17.78 -4.30 -11.93
N ILE A 27 18.78 -4.81 -11.20
CA ILE A 27 20.16 -4.33 -11.21
C ILE A 27 20.99 -5.31 -12.01
N ASN A 28 21.56 -4.84 -13.12
CA ASN A 28 22.44 -5.62 -13.96
C ASN A 28 23.91 -5.35 -13.56
N GLU A 29 24.56 -6.32 -12.90
CA GLU A 29 25.96 -6.16 -12.46
C GLU A 29 26.96 -6.18 -13.62
N GLU A 30 26.64 -6.89 -14.70
CA GLU A 30 27.51 -6.98 -15.88
C GLU A 30 27.45 -5.69 -16.69
N ASN A 31 26.27 -5.06 -16.74
CA ASN A 31 26.07 -3.77 -17.39
C ASN A 31 25.23 -2.81 -16.52
N ILE A 32 25.91 -2.05 -15.67
CA ILE A 32 25.28 -1.09 -14.75
C ILE A 32 24.40 -0.07 -15.51
N ALA A 33 24.77 0.30 -16.75
CA ALA A 33 24.00 1.26 -17.54
C ALA A 33 22.60 0.76 -17.95
N GLU A 34 22.37 -0.55 -17.93
CA GLU A 34 21.06 -1.16 -18.20
C GLU A 34 20.20 -1.34 -16.94
N SER A 35 20.73 -1.02 -15.77
CA SER A 35 19.98 -1.10 -14.50
C SER A 35 18.80 -0.14 -14.51
N LYS A 36 17.66 -0.59 -13.98
CA LYS A 36 16.40 0.17 -14.03
C LYS A 36 16.09 0.94 -12.75
N VAL A 37 16.95 0.81 -11.74
CA VAL A 37 16.74 1.37 -10.40
C VAL A 37 17.96 2.15 -9.91
N ALA A 38 17.71 3.26 -9.22
CA ALA A 38 18.70 3.96 -8.41
C ALA A 38 18.38 3.78 -6.92
N LEU A 39 19.36 3.36 -6.11
CA LEU A 39 19.20 3.16 -4.68
C LEU A 39 19.90 4.28 -3.91
N VAL A 40 19.17 4.93 -3.00
CA VAL A 40 19.68 5.99 -2.13
C VAL A 40 19.38 5.61 -0.69
N TYR A 41 20.43 5.27 0.07
CA TYR A 41 20.30 4.78 1.44
C TYR A 41 20.82 5.76 2.48
N GLY A 42 20.04 5.95 3.54
CA GLY A 42 20.39 6.71 4.74
C GLY A 42 19.90 5.91 5.93
N GLN A 43 20.69 4.93 6.33
CA GLN A 43 20.32 3.85 7.24
C GLN A 43 20.11 4.34 8.70
N MET A 44 19.51 3.51 9.56
CA MET A 44 19.27 3.86 10.97
C MET A 44 20.52 4.24 11.77
N ASN A 45 21.69 3.70 11.42
CA ASN A 45 22.96 4.00 12.08
C ASN A 45 23.54 5.38 11.70
N GLU A 46 22.96 6.05 10.69
CA GLU A 46 23.36 7.39 10.27
C GLU A 46 22.80 8.47 11.23
N PRO A 47 23.51 9.61 11.39
CA PRO A 47 23.04 10.70 12.23
C PRO A 47 21.72 11.28 11.69
N PRO A 48 20.89 11.87 12.57
CA PRO A 48 19.57 12.36 12.18
C PRO A 48 19.62 13.40 11.06
N GLY A 49 20.67 14.21 10.97
CA GLY A 49 20.86 15.14 9.84
C GLY A 49 20.93 14.45 8.47
N ALA A 50 21.58 13.28 8.38
CA ALA A 50 21.67 12.51 7.14
C ALA A 50 20.32 11.85 6.80
N ARG A 51 19.67 11.23 7.80
CA ARG A 51 18.32 10.64 7.64
C ARG A 51 17.28 11.66 7.21
N MET A 52 17.35 12.89 7.72
CA MET A 52 16.45 13.99 7.36
C MET A 52 16.70 14.54 5.93
N ARG A 53 17.77 14.12 5.23
CA ARG A 53 18.12 14.64 3.89
C ARG A 53 18.14 13.56 2.81
N VAL A 54 18.24 12.29 3.17
CA VAL A 54 18.29 11.20 2.19
C VAL A 54 17.04 11.13 1.31
N GLY A 55 15.83 11.36 1.87
CA GLY A 55 14.59 11.42 1.08
C GLY A 55 14.63 12.52 0.00
N LEU A 56 15.20 13.68 0.31
CA LEU A 56 15.39 14.78 -0.66
C LEU A 56 16.43 14.43 -1.73
N THR A 57 17.43 13.62 -1.38
CA THR A 57 18.45 13.15 -2.32
C THR A 57 17.85 12.19 -3.34
N ALA A 58 17.05 11.23 -2.88
CA ALA A 58 16.28 10.34 -3.74
C ALA A 58 15.32 11.13 -4.65
N LEU A 59 14.61 12.10 -4.08
CA LEU A 59 13.72 12.98 -4.83
C LEU A 59 14.44 13.78 -5.90
N THR A 60 15.64 14.30 -5.62
CA THR A 60 16.43 15.06 -6.60
C THR A 60 16.82 14.20 -7.80
N MET A 61 17.16 12.92 -7.58
CA MET A 61 17.42 11.98 -8.67
C MET A 61 16.14 11.68 -9.48
N ALA A 62 15.00 11.52 -8.79
CA ALA A 62 13.71 11.31 -9.45
C ALA A 62 13.28 12.54 -10.28
N GLU A 63 13.48 13.75 -9.77
CA GLU A 63 13.21 15.00 -10.49
C GLU A 63 14.08 15.14 -11.74
N TYR A 64 15.36 14.73 -11.68
CA TYR A 64 16.19 14.73 -12.88
C TYR A 64 15.60 13.84 -13.98
N PHE A 65 15.14 12.63 -13.62
CA PHE A 65 14.47 11.74 -14.58
C PHE A 65 13.14 12.30 -15.08
N ARG A 66 12.39 13.03 -14.25
CA ARG A 66 11.13 13.68 -14.63
C ARG A 66 11.35 14.88 -15.55
N ASP A 67 12.22 15.81 -15.17
CA ASP A 67 12.33 17.14 -15.79
C ASP A 67 13.37 17.18 -16.92
N VAL A 68 14.46 16.42 -16.82
CA VAL A 68 15.51 16.43 -17.86
C VAL A 68 15.35 15.29 -18.85
N ASN A 69 15.00 14.10 -18.35
CA ASN A 69 14.81 12.93 -19.22
C ASN A 69 13.37 12.79 -19.72
N GLU A 70 12.42 13.58 -19.20
CA GLU A 70 11.00 13.57 -19.59
C GLU A 70 10.37 12.17 -19.45
N GLN A 71 10.64 11.49 -18.33
CA GLN A 71 10.20 10.11 -18.08
C GLN A 71 9.21 10.01 -16.92
N ASP A 72 8.44 8.92 -16.95
CA ASP A 72 7.66 8.46 -15.80
C ASP A 72 8.55 7.70 -14.81
N VAL A 73 8.55 8.19 -13.57
CA VAL A 73 9.43 7.72 -12.51
C VAL A 73 8.61 7.12 -11.37
N LEU A 74 9.00 5.92 -10.93
CA LEU A 74 8.50 5.34 -9.70
C LEU A 74 9.44 5.72 -8.55
N LEU A 75 8.96 6.47 -7.57
CA LEU A 75 9.72 6.85 -6.38
C LEU A 75 9.23 6.05 -5.17
N PHE A 76 10.09 5.21 -4.61
CA PHE A 76 9.81 4.48 -3.38
C PHE A 76 10.47 5.20 -2.21
N ILE A 77 9.70 5.60 -1.19
CA ILE A 77 10.25 6.16 0.05
C ILE A 77 9.90 5.22 1.20
N ASP A 78 10.92 4.56 1.73
CA ASP A 78 10.80 3.67 2.88
C ASP A 78 11.79 4.14 3.95
N ASN A 79 11.40 4.76 5.06
CA ASN A 79 10.05 5.07 5.51
C ASN A 79 9.87 6.57 5.75
N ILE A 80 8.79 7.17 5.26
CA ILE A 80 8.57 8.63 5.37
C ILE A 80 8.40 9.09 6.82
N PHE A 81 7.93 8.22 7.72
CA PHE A 81 7.89 8.54 9.15
C PHE A 81 9.29 8.76 9.73
N ARG A 82 10.32 8.05 9.22
CA ARG A 82 11.71 8.23 9.68
C ARG A 82 12.29 9.57 9.27
N PHE A 83 11.81 10.18 8.19
CA PHE A 83 12.12 11.56 7.84
C PHE A 83 11.60 12.53 8.92
N VAL A 84 10.35 12.34 9.37
CA VAL A 84 9.76 13.14 10.44
C VAL A 84 10.51 12.94 11.75
N GLN A 85 10.78 11.68 12.13
CA GLN A 85 11.51 11.35 13.35
C GLN A 85 12.90 12.01 13.39
N ALA A 86 13.64 11.93 12.28
CA ALA A 86 14.93 12.59 12.15
C ALA A 86 14.81 14.13 12.25
N GLY A 87 13.74 14.71 11.71
CA GLY A 87 13.42 16.14 11.86
C GLY A 87 13.20 16.55 13.32
N SER A 88 12.46 15.76 14.09
CA SER A 88 12.28 15.98 15.54
C SER A 88 13.60 15.94 16.30
N GLU A 89 14.46 14.96 16.01
CA GLU A 89 15.79 14.84 16.62
C GLU A 89 16.68 16.05 16.31
N VAL A 90 16.74 16.48 15.04
CA VAL A 90 17.49 17.68 14.63
C VAL A 90 16.92 18.94 15.29
N SER A 91 15.59 19.08 15.35
CA SER A 91 14.93 20.22 15.96
C SER A 91 15.26 20.36 17.45
N ALA A 92 15.29 19.23 18.17
CA ALA A 92 15.70 19.19 19.57
C ALA A 92 17.16 19.62 19.76
N LEU A 93 18.08 19.15 18.89
CA LEU A 93 19.50 19.54 18.92
C LEU A 93 19.70 21.04 18.61
N LEU A 94 18.83 21.63 17.79
CA LEU A 94 18.83 23.07 17.50
C LEU A 94 18.22 23.93 18.63
N GLY A 95 17.73 23.32 19.70
CA GLY A 95 17.12 24.03 20.83
C GLY A 95 15.76 24.66 20.51
N ARG A 96 15.06 24.17 19.48
CA ARG A 96 13.69 24.63 19.18
C ARG A 96 12.72 24.05 20.22
N MET A 97 11.73 24.83 20.62
CA MET A 97 10.66 24.33 21.49
C MET A 97 9.85 23.25 20.75
N PRO A 98 9.60 22.08 21.37
CA PRO A 98 8.81 21.03 20.76
C PRO A 98 7.33 21.44 20.64
N SER A 99 6.67 20.91 19.62
CA SER A 99 5.23 21.06 19.37
C SER A 99 4.45 19.88 19.97
N ALA A 100 3.21 19.69 19.53
CA ALA A 100 2.35 18.57 19.91
C ALA A 100 3.10 17.22 19.82
N VAL A 101 2.95 16.39 20.87
CA VAL A 101 3.52 15.04 20.95
C VAL A 101 5.05 14.99 20.82
N GLY A 102 5.75 16.13 20.91
CA GLY A 102 7.21 16.21 20.84
C GLY A 102 7.79 16.39 19.43
N TYR A 103 6.96 16.60 18.41
CA TYR A 103 7.42 16.87 17.04
C TYR A 103 8.02 18.27 16.88
N GLN A 104 8.79 18.46 15.80
CA GLN A 104 9.31 19.77 15.45
C GLN A 104 8.18 20.76 15.10
N PRO A 105 8.30 22.05 15.46
CA PRO A 105 7.30 23.06 15.11
C PRO A 105 7.23 23.32 13.59
N THR A 106 8.23 22.87 12.83
CA THR A 106 8.33 22.99 11.38
C THR A 106 7.81 21.77 10.61
N LEU A 107 7.14 20.81 11.28
CA LEU A 107 6.73 19.52 10.72
C LEU A 107 5.97 19.68 9.39
N SER A 108 4.91 20.49 9.39
CA SER A 108 4.06 20.68 8.21
C SER A 108 4.80 21.34 7.06
N THR A 109 5.66 22.33 7.34
CA THR A 109 6.45 23.01 6.30
C THR A 109 7.51 22.09 5.70
N GLU A 110 8.19 21.30 6.52
CA GLU A 110 9.22 20.36 6.07
C GLU A 110 8.62 19.20 5.28
N MET A 111 7.47 18.68 5.73
CA MET A 111 6.72 17.67 4.99
C MET A 111 6.24 18.22 3.65
N GLY A 112 5.57 19.38 3.63
CA GLY A 112 5.09 20.00 2.40
C GLY A 112 6.22 20.30 1.41
N SER A 113 7.37 20.75 1.90
CA SER A 113 8.54 21.00 1.03
C SER A 113 9.06 19.75 0.32
N LEU A 114 8.87 18.56 0.91
CA LEU A 114 9.22 17.29 0.29
C LEU A 114 8.08 16.77 -0.60
N GLN A 115 6.85 16.76 -0.10
CA GLN A 115 5.70 16.15 -0.77
C GLN A 115 5.25 16.93 -2.01
N GLU A 116 5.24 18.27 -1.98
CA GLU A 116 4.77 19.08 -3.12
C GLU A 116 5.69 18.98 -4.36
N ARG A 117 6.94 18.53 -4.17
CA ARG A 117 7.87 18.24 -5.26
C ARG A 117 7.58 16.91 -5.94
N ILE A 118 6.93 15.99 -5.23
CA ILE A 118 6.48 14.70 -5.74
C ILE A 118 5.16 14.93 -6.47
N THR A 119 5.26 15.26 -7.75
CA THR A 119 4.09 15.55 -8.57
C THR A 119 4.36 15.28 -10.04
N SER A 120 3.28 15.22 -10.81
CA SER A 120 3.31 15.15 -12.27
C SER A 120 3.40 16.55 -12.85
N THR A 121 4.34 16.76 -13.76
CA THR A 121 4.53 18.02 -14.48
C THR A 121 4.03 17.85 -15.93
N LYS A 122 4.32 18.83 -16.79
CA LYS A 122 4.04 18.71 -18.23
C LYS A 122 5.09 17.88 -18.98
N GLU A 123 6.25 17.68 -18.36
CA GLU A 123 7.44 17.07 -18.96
C GLU A 123 7.57 15.59 -18.54
N GLY A 124 7.07 15.22 -17.37
CA GLY A 124 7.03 13.83 -16.92
C GLY A 124 6.22 13.66 -15.63
N SER A 125 6.22 12.45 -15.09
CA SER A 125 5.52 12.14 -13.84
C SER A 125 6.41 11.48 -12.79
N ILE A 126 6.16 11.79 -11.52
CA ILE A 126 6.67 10.99 -10.40
C ILE A 126 5.46 10.36 -9.72
N THR A 127 5.39 9.04 -9.76
CA THR A 127 4.44 8.26 -8.97
C THR A 127 5.18 7.74 -7.75
N SER A 128 4.84 8.27 -6.56
CA SER A 128 5.50 7.83 -5.33
C SER A 128 4.72 6.77 -4.58
N ILE A 129 5.42 5.76 -4.09
CA ILE A 129 4.91 4.78 -3.13
C ILE A 129 5.70 4.97 -1.84
N GLN A 130 5.01 5.38 -0.77
CA GLN A 130 5.64 5.77 0.48
C GLN A 130 5.14 4.88 1.61
N ALA A 131 6.07 4.23 2.30
CA ALA A 131 5.75 3.50 3.52
C ALA A 131 5.57 4.50 4.67
N VAL A 132 4.40 4.50 5.30
CA VAL A 132 4.08 5.34 6.45
C VAL A 132 3.97 4.44 7.69
N TYR A 133 4.94 4.52 8.59
CA TYR A 133 4.82 3.87 9.89
C TYR A 133 3.89 4.67 10.80
N VAL A 134 2.81 4.05 11.27
CA VAL A 134 1.87 4.65 12.22
C VAL A 134 2.32 4.29 13.65
N PRO A 135 2.77 5.25 14.46
CA PRO A 135 3.22 4.96 15.83
C PRO A 135 2.03 4.51 16.69
N ALA A 136 2.19 3.38 17.37
CA ALA A 136 1.20 2.82 18.30
C ALA A 136 -0.22 2.62 17.70
N ASP A 137 -0.33 2.43 16.38
CA ASP A 137 -1.60 2.34 15.65
C ASP A 137 -2.50 3.59 15.79
N ASP A 138 -1.93 4.74 16.17
CA ASP A 138 -2.67 6.00 16.32
C ASP A 138 -2.61 6.84 15.05
N LEU A 139 -3.67 6.79 14.25
CA LEU A 139 -3.83 7.61 13.03
C LEU A 139 -4.00 9.10 13.34
N THR A 140 -4.25 9.48 14.60
CA THR A 140 -4.41 10.87 15.02
C THR A 140 -3.09 11.53 15.41
N ASP A 141 -1.98 10.77 15.43
CA ASP A 141 -0.65 11.32 15.62
C ASP A 141 -0.34 12.39 14.54
N PRO A 142 0.30 13.52 14.90
CA PRO A 142 0.59 14.59 13.96
C PRO A 142 1.40 14.17 12.71
N ALA A 143 2.28 13.17 12.82
CA ALA A 143 3.12 12.73 11.71
C ALA A 143 2.30 12.03 10.59
N PRO A 144 1.55 10.94 10.85
CA PRO A 144 0.67 10.34 9.84
C PRO A 144 -0.41 11.33 9.40
N ALA A 145 -1.03 12.09 10.31
CA ALA A 145 -2.07 13.05 9.95
C ALA A 145 -1.59 14.11 8.94
N THR A 146 -0.38 14.65 9.14
CA THR A 146 0.23 15.60 8.19
C THR A 146 0.61 14.92 6.88
N THR A 147 1.10 13.68 6.94
CA THR A 147 1.51 12.93 5.73
C THR A 147 0.30 12.62 4.86
N PHE A 148 -0.81 12.15 5.45
CA PHE A 148 -2.02 11.78 4.72
C PHE A 148 -2.66 12.94 3.96
N ALA A 149 -2.49 14.18 4.43
CA ALA A 149 -3.00 15.35 3.73
C ALA A 149 -2.37 15.56 2.33
N HIS A 150 -1.21 14.96 2.07
CA HIS A 150 -0.51 15.04 0.78
C HIS A 150 -0.67 13.79 -0.11
N LEU A 151 -1.33 12.73 0.37
CA LEU A 151 -1.45 11.48 -0.39
C LEU A 151 -2.77 11.41 -1.17
N ASP A 152 -2.68 11.10 -2.47
CA ASP A 152 -3.85 10.88 -3.33
C ASP A 152 -4.55 9.53 -3.06
N ALA A 153 -3.79 8.55 -2.56
CA ALA A 153 -4.31 7.24 -2.20
C ALA A 153 -3.63 6.73 -0.93
N THR A 154 -4.42 6.08 -0.08
CA THR A 154 -3.97 5.46 1.15
C THR A 154 -4.31 3.98 1.11
N THR A 155 -3.28 3.15 1.28
CA THR A 155 -3.43 1.69 1.41
C THR A 155 -3.08 1.30 2.83
N VAL A 156 -4.09 0.99 3.63
CA VAL A 156 -3.93 0.67 5.05
C VAL A 156 -3.72 -0.83 5.19
N LEU A 157 -2.65 -1.25 5.88
CA LEU A 157 -2.38 -2.67 6.15
C LEU A 157 -2.87 -3.04 7.56
N SER A 158 -3.79 -4.01 7.64
CA SER A 158 -4.42 -4.43 8.90
C SER A 158 -3.80 -5.71 9.45
N ARG A 159 -3.39 -5.67 10.72
CA ARG A 159 -2.92 -6.87 11.43
C ARG A 159 -4.01 -7.94 11.56
N GLY A 160 -5.27 -7.52 11.66
CA GLY A 160 -6.41 -8.44 11.77
C GLY A 160 -6.56 -9.31 10.52
N LEU A 161 -6.39 -8.73 9.34
CA LEU A 161 -6.43 -9.46 8.07
C LEU A 161 -5.21 -10.38 7.92
N ALA A 162 -4.02 -9.90 8.28
CA ALA A 162 -2.80 -10.72 8.26
C ALA A 162 -2.92 -11.94 9.18
N ALA A 163 -3.52 -11.79 10.38
CA ALA A 163 -3.76 -12.89 11.31
C ALA A 163 -4.74 -13.94 10.77
N LYS A 164 -5.66 -13.55 9.87
CA LYS A 164 -6.54 -14.47 9.12
C LYS A 164 -5.86 -15.15 7.93
N GLY A 165 -4.58 -14.87 7.68
CA GLY A 165 -3.81 -15.37 6.54
C GLY A 165 -4.11 -14.66 5.21
N ILE A 166 -4.79 -13.50 5.23
CA ILE A 166 -5.15 -12.79 4.00
C ILE A 166 -3.98 -11.89 3.61
N TYR A 167 -3.37 -12.20 2.46
CA TYR A 167 -2.27 -11.45 1.88
C TYR A 167 -2.59 -11.04 0.43
N PRO A 168 -2.39 -9.76 0.07
CA PRO A 168 -1.92 -8.67 0.92
C PRO A 168 -2.96 -8.27 1.97
N ALA A 169 -2.49 -7.85 3.16
CA ALA A 169 -3.34 -7.52 4.29
C ALA A 169 -3.96 -6.10 4.19
N VAL A 170 -4.41 -5.72 2.99
CA VAL A 170 -5.01 -4.40 2.73
C VAL A 170 -6.40 -4.34 3.32
N ASP A 171 -6.66 -3.35 4.17
CA ASP A 171 -8.01 -3.09 4.69
C ASP A 171 -8.88 -2.45 3.58
N PRO A 172 -9.91 -3.14 3.08
CA PRO A 172 -10.72 -2.64 1.96
C PRO A 172 -11.64 -1.47 2.35
N LEU A 173 -11.90 -1.27 3.64
CA LEU A 173 -12.77 -0.21 4.15
C LEU A 173 -11.97 1.05 4.50
N ASP A 174 -10.82 0.87 5.17
CA ASP A 174 -9.98 1.98 5.61
C ASP A 174 -9.05 2.50 4.47
N SER A 175 -8.85 1.73 3.41
CA SER A 175 -8.10 2.17 2.23
C SER A 175 -8.95 3.05 1.30
N THR A 176 -8.37 4.16 0.85
CA THR A 176 -9.07 5.18 0.05
C THR A 176 -8.22 5.68 -1.11
N SER A 177 -8.88 6.24 -2.13
CA SER A 177 -8.22 6.90 -3.25
C SER A 177 -9.10 8.01 -3.80
N THR A 178 -8.50 9.16 -4.11
CA THR A 178 -9.16 10.27 -4.80
C THR A 178 -9.57 9.88 -6.23
N MET A 179 -8.92 8.86 -6.83
CA MET A 179 -9.20 8.39 -8.18
C MET A 179 -10.47 7.55 -8.28
N LEU A 180 -11.01 7.04 -7.16
CA LEU A 180 -12.23 6.22 -7.15
C LEU A 180 -13.48 7.08 -7.34
N GLN A 181 -13.67 7.57 -8.57
CA GLN A 181 -14.79 8.40 -8.99
C GLN A 181 -15.28 7.95 -10.38
N PRO A 182 -16.60 7.94 -10.65
CA PRO A 182 -17.14 7.46 -11.93
C PRO A 182 -16.53 8.15 -13.17
N ARG A 183 -16.23 9.46 -13.05
CA ARG A 183 -15.64 10.26 -14.13
C ARG A 183 -14.19 9.88 -14.48
N ILE A 184 -13.49 9.17 -13.59
CA ILE A 184 -12.08 8.77 -13.77
C ILE A 184 -12.00 7.29 -14.14
N VAL A 185 -12.61 6.43 -13.33
CA VAL A 185 -12.50 4.97 -13.49
C VAL A 185 -13.62 4.33 -14.31
N GLY A 186 -14.64 5.09 -14.69
CA GLY A 186 -15.86 4.58 -15.31
C GLY A 186 -16.91 4.14 -14.28
N GLU A 187 -18.16 4.07 -14.72
CA GLU A 187 -19.32 3.74 -13.88
C GLU A 187 -19.24 2.28 -13.40
N GLU A 188 -18.93 1.35 -14.29
CA GLU A 188 -18.85 -0.08 -13.99
C GLU A 188 -17.84 -0.41 -12.88
N HIS A 189 -16.62 0.12 -12.97
CA HIS A 189 -15.59 -0.06 -11.95
C HIS A 189 -16.03 0.58 -10.62
N TYR A 190 -16.52 1.81 -10.67
CA TYR A 190 -16.96 2.52 -9.47
C TYR A 190 -18.08 1.79 -8.74
N GLU A 191 -19.13 1.39 -9.44
CA GLU A 191 -20.27 0.67 -8.86
C GLU A 191 -19.85 -0.67 -8.26
N THR A 192 -18.98 -1.42 -8.96
CA THR A 192 -18.47 -2.69 -8.46
C THR A 192 -17.70 -2.49 -7.15
N ALA A 193 -16.79 -1.51 -7.10
CA ALA A 193 -16.04 -1.20 -5.89
C ALA A 193 -16.93 -0.71 -4.74
N GLN A 194 -17.93 0.13 -5.00
CA GLN A 194 -18.89 0.58 -3.98
C GLN A 194 -19.71 -0.57 -3.40
N ARG A 195 -20.21 -1.47 -4.26
CA ARG A 195 -20.96 -2.65 -3.82
C ARG A 195 -20.10 -3.58 -2.97
N VAL A 196 -18.84 -3.82 -3.35
CA VAL A 196 -17.88 -4.58 -2.52
C VAL A 196 -17.74 -3.94 -1.13
N LYS A 197 -17.51 -2.62 -1.07
CA LYS A 197 -17.38 -1.89 0.20
C LYS A 197 -18.66 -1.98 1.05
N GLN A 198 -19.83 -1.82 0.44
CA GLN A 198 -21.12 -1.94 1.12
C GLN A 198 -21.35 -3.34 1.70
N THR A 199 -21.06 -4.40 0.92
CA THR A 199 -21.17 -5.78 1.39
C THR A 199 -20.23 -6.07 2.55
N LEU A 200 -18.98 -5.60 2.48
CA LEU A 200 -18.00 -5.76 3.57
C LEU A 200 -18.35 -4.93 4.81
N GLN A 201 -18.88 -3.72 4.64
CA GLN A 201 -19.35 -2.87 5.73
C GLN A 201 -20.53 -3.53 6.46
N ARG A 202 -21.52 -4.04 5.71
CA ARG A 202 -22.65 -4.78 6.28
C ARG A 202 -22.18 -6.04 7.00
N TYR A 203 -21.20 -6.75 6.47
CA TYR A 203 -20.61 -7.90 7.14
C TYR A 203 -19.95 -7.51 8.47
N LYS A 204 -19.23 -6.39 8.54
CA LYS A 204 -18.62 -5.87 9.77
C LYS A 204 -19.66 -5.55 10.84
N GLU A 205 -20.80 -4.96 10.46
CA GLU A 205 -21.92 -4.70 11.38
C GLU A 205 -22.56 -6.00 11.91
N LEU A 206 -22.66 -7.02 11.05
CA LEU A 206 -23.20 -8.32 11.41
C LEU A 206 -22.24 -9.16 12.27
N GLN A 207 -20.93 -8.91 12.23
CA GLN A 207 -19.94 -9.67 13.02
C GLN A 207 -20.21 -9.60 14.52
N ASP A 208 -20.56 -8.43 15.06
CA ASP A 208 -20.88 -8.26 16.48
C ASP A 208 -22.13 -9.06 16.89
N ILE A 209 -23.14 -9.06 16.02
CA ILE A 209 -24.38 -9.83 16.20
C ILE A 209 -24.07 -11.33 16.16
N ILE A 210 -23.29 -11.78 15.18
CA ILE A 210 -22.87 -13.19 15.03
C ILE A 210 -22.09 -13.66 16.26
N ALA A 211 -21.23 -12.81 16.82
CA ALA A 211 -20.44 -13.15 18.00
C ALA A 211 -21.29 -13.37 19.26
N ILE A 212 -22.46 -12.71 19.36
CA ILE A 212 -23.35 -12.80 20.53
C ILE A 212 -24.44 -13.87 20.34
N LEU A 213 -25.13 -13.84 19.21
CA LEU A 213 -26.33 -14.66 18.95
C LEU A 213 -26.05 -15.91 18.12
N GLY A 214 -24.93 -15.96 17.41
CA GLY A 214 -24.63 -17.02 16.44
C GLY A 214 -25.15 -16.72 15.03
N LEU A 215 -24.67 -17.49 14.06
CA LEU A 215 -24.96 -17.26 12.63
C LEU A 215 -26.38 -17.69 12.22
N ASP A 216 -26.99 -18.62 12.97
CA ASP A 216 -28.30 -19.19 12.67
C ASP A 216 -29.47 -18.23 13.00
N GLU A 217 -29.22 -17.23 13.84
CA GLU A 217 -30.21 -16.21 14.24
C GLU A 217 -30.36 -15.08 13.20
N LEU A 218 -29.52 -15.08 12.16
CA LEU A 218 -29.60 -14.10 11.09
C LEU A 218 -30.70 -14.42 10.08
N SER A 219 -31.29 -13.36 9.51
CA SER A 219 -32.20 -13.49 8.37
C SER A 219 -31.52 -14.22 7.20
N GLU A 220 -32.28 -14.85 6.30
CA GLU A 220 -31.69 -15.53 5.13
C GLU A 220 -30.89 -14.56 4.24
N GLU A 221 -31.34 -13.31 4.14
CA GLU A 221 -30.65 -12.25 3.39
C GLU A 221 -29.32 -11.84 4.05
N ASP A 222 -29.30 -11.69 5.38
CA ASP A 222 -28.07 -11.39 6.11
C ASP A 222 -27.09 -12.58 6.05
N ARG A 223 -27.59 -13.83 6.12
CA ARG A 223 -26.75 -15.03 5.94
C ARG A 223 -26.12 -15.07 4.56
N LEU A 224 -26.89 -14.75 3.51
CA LEU A 224 -26.36 -14.65 2.14
C LEU A 224 -25.30 -13.55 2.03
N THR A 225 -25.55 -12.39 2.64
CA THR A 225 -24.60 -11.26 2.68
C THR A 225 -23.29 -11.66 3.36
N VAL A 226 -23.37 -12.35 4.50
CA VAL A 226 -22.20 -12.87 5.22
C VAL A 226 -21.42 -13.87 4.37
N ALA A 227 -22.12 -14.80 3.70
CA ALA A 227 -21.48 -15.80 2.84
C ALA A 227 -20.73 -15.15 1.67
N ARG A 228 -21.35 -14.17 0.99
CA ARG A 228 -20.70 -13.41 -0.09
C ARG A 228 -19.55 -12.55 0.41
N ALA A 229 -19.72 -11.87 1.55
CA ALA A 229 -18.69 -11.04 2.14
C ALA A 229 -17.43 -11.84 2.50
N ARG A 230 -17.59 -13.06 3.05
CA ARG A 230 -16.45 -13.95 3.32
C ARG A 230 -15.73 -14.38 2.05
N LYS A 231 -16.47 -14.69 0.98
CA LYS A 231 -15.88 -14.99 -0.34
C LYS A 231 -15.10 -13.80 -0.89
N ILE A 232 -15.65 -12.59 -0.81
CA ILE A 232 -14.98 -11.34 -1.19
C ILE A 232 -13.71 -11.13 -0.35
N GLU A 233 -13.78 -11.28 0.97
CA GLU A 233 -12.64 -11.12 1.89
C GLU A 233 -11.49 -12.07 1.51
N ARG A 234 -11.80 -13.31 1.13
CA ARG A 234 -10.82 -14.29 0.65
C ARG A 234 -10.33 -13.99 -0.76
N PHE A 235 -11.20 -13.57 -1.67
CA PHE A 235 -10.85 -13.26 -3.06
C PHE A 235 -9.96 -12.02 -3.19
N LEU A 236 -9.95 -11.14 -2.19
CA LEU A 236 -8.98 -10.05 -2.09
C LEU A 236 -7.54 -10.54 -1.80
N SER A 237 -7.35 -11.82 -1.44
CA SER A 237 -6.01 -12.39 -1.30
C SER A 237 -5.44 -12.85 -2.64
N GLN A 238 -4.15 -12.61 -2.85
CA GLN A 238 -3.47 -12.90 -4.10
C GLN A 238 -2.03 -13.40 -3.83
N PRO A 239 -1.59 -14.50 -4.47
CA PRO A 239 -0.22 -14.96 -4.35
C PRO A 239 0.74 -14.01 -5.09
N PHE A 240 1.77 -13.55 -4.39
CA PHE A 240 2.78 -12.64 -4.94
C PHE A 240 3.98 -13.38 -5.51
N PHE A 241 4.53 -12.90 -6.63
CA PHE A 241 5.76 -13.44 -7.23
C PHE A 241 6.93 -13.45 -6.24
N VAL A 242 7.12 -12.35 -5.51
CA VAL A 242 8.18 -12.22 -4.48
C VAL A 242 7.95 -13.14 -3.28
N ALA A 243 6.71 -13.58 -3.04
CA ALA A 243 6.36 -14.47 -1.93
C ALA A 243 6.43 -15.95 -2.30
N GLU A 244 6.71 -16.29 -3.57
CA GLU A 244 6.75 -17.67 -4.06
C GLU A 244 7.78 -18.53 -3.29
N VAL A 245 8.93 -17.93 -2.94
CA VAL A 245 9.99 -18.60 -2.16
C VAL A 245 9.51 -19.00 -0.76
N PHE A 246 8.61 -18.23 -0.15
CA PHE A 246 8.10 -18.48 1.20
C PHE A 246 6.81 -19.30 1.22
N THR A 247 5.96 -19.13 0.21
CA THR A 247 4.61 -19.72 0.16
C THR A 247 4.54 -20.99 -0.69
N GLY A 248 5.52 -21.22 -1.58
CA GLY A 248 5.52 -22.30 -2.56
C GLY A 248 4.41 -22.19 -3.63
N SER A 249 3.65 -21.10 -3.64
CA SER A 249 2.59 -20.83 -4.60
C SER A 249 3.08 -19.84 -5.66
N SER A 250 2.86 -20.16 -6.94
CA SER A 250 3.30 -19.30 -8.03
C SER A 250 2.54 -17.97 -8.01
N GLY A 251 3.30 -16.87 -8.14
CA GLY A 251 2.73 -15.54 -8.18
C GLY A 251 1.75 -15.34 -9.35
N LYS A 252 0.75 -14.49 -9.13
CA LYS A 252 -0.26 -14.18 -10.15
C LYS A 252 -0.31 -12.69 -10.40
N TYR A 253 -0.44 -12.31 -11.66
CA TYR A 253 -0.81 -10.97 -12.09
C TYR A 253 -2.25 -11.03 -12.59
N VAL A 254 -3.11 -10.13 -12.13
CA VAL A 254 -4.54 -10.12 -12.45
C VAL A 254 -4.86 -8.81 -13.14
N ASP A 255 -5.42 -8.89 -14.35
CA ASP A 255 -5.80 -7.71 -15.11
C ASP A 255 -7.00 -6.99 -14.48
N LEU A 256 -7.11 -5.69 -14.72
CA LEU A 256 -8.20 -4.86 -14.18
C LEU A 256 -9.59 -5.37 -14.62
N ALA A 257 -9.73 -5.72 -15.90
CA ALA A 257 -11.00 -6.22 -16.44
C ALA A 257 -11.40 -7.56 -15.80
N GLU A 258 -10.43 -8.44 -15.53
CA GLU A 258 -10.69 -9.71 -14.84
C GLU A 258 -11.05 -9.50 -13.38
N THR A 259 -10.42 -8.53 -12.72
CA THR A 259 -10.75 -8.12 -11.35
C THR A 259 -12.20 -7.68 -11.25
N ILE A 260 -12.63 -6.74 -12.11
CA ILE A 260 -14.01 -6.21 -12.11
C ILE A 260 -15.01 -7.34 -12.37
N ARG A 261 -14.78 -8.14 -13.42
CA ARG A 261 -15.61 -9.31 -13.77
C ARG A 261 -15.75 -10.29 -12.60
N GLY A 262 -14.62 -10.63 -11.94
CA GLY A 262 -14.60 -11.56 -10.83
C GLY A 262 -15.43 -11.08 -9.65
N PHE A 263 -15.27 -9.81 -9.24
CA PHE A 263 -16.09 -9.25 -8.16
C PHE A 263 -17.57 -9.13 -8.54
N GLN A 264 -17.89 -8.79 -9.79
CA GLN A 264 -19.28 -8.74 -10.26
C GLN A 264 -19.97 -10.12 -10.17
N SER A 265 -19.32 -11.20 -10.59
CA SER A 265 -19.88 -12.57 -10.50
C SER A 265 -20.12 -13.02 -9.05
N ILE A 266 -19.27 -12.58 -8.11
CA ILE A 266 -19.51 -12.84 -6.67
C ILE A 266 -20.71 -12.04 -6.17
N LEU A 267 -20.82 -10.77 -6.57
CA LEU A 267 -21.90 -9.87 -6.15
C LEU A 267 -23.25 -10.20 -6.79
N SER A 268 -23.27 -10.76 -8.00
CA SER A 268 -24.47 -11.22 -8.70
C SER A 268 -25.01 -12.54 -8.14
N GLY A 269 -24.15 -13.33 -7.48
CA GLY A 269 -24.51 -14.62 -6.88
C GLY A 269 -24.27 -15.83 -7.77
N GLU A 270 -23.66 -15.65 -8.95
CA GLU A 270 -23.31 -16.76 -9.86
C GLU A 270 -22.45 -17.84 -9.20
N LEU A 271 -21.65 -17.44 -8.20
CA LEU A 271 -20.68 -18.30 -7.52
C LEU A 271 -21.09 -18.64 -6.08
N ASP A 272 -22.37 -18.46 -5.74
CA ASP A 272 -22.87 -18.75 -4.39
C ASP A 272 -22.74 -20.24 -4.01
N GLY A 273 -22.78 -21.14 -4.99
CA GLY A 273 -22.61 -22.59 -4.78
C GLY A 273 -21.17 -23.05 -4.45
N LEU A 274 -20.16 -22.21 -4.67
CA LEU A 274 -18.76 -22.57 -4.45
C LEU A 274 -18.34 -22.40 -2.98
N PRO A 275 -17.43 -23.24 -2.45
CA PRO A 275 -16.93 -23.11 -1.08
C PRO A 275 -16.02 -21.88 -0.92
N GLU A 276 -16.01 -21.27 0.28
CA GLU A 276 -15.18 -20.08 0.59
C GLU A 276 -13.68 -20.32 0.31
N GLN A 277 -13.20 -21.54 0.53
CA GLN A 277 -11.79 -21.90 0.37
C GLN A 277 -11.32 -21.85 -1.09
N ALA A 278 -12.23 -21.95 -2.07
CA ALA A 278 -11.90 -21.83 -3.48
C ALA A 278 -11.45 -20.40 -3.85
N PHE A 279 -11.87 -19.40 -3.07
CA PHE A 279 -11.53 -17.98 -3.28
C PHE A 279 -10.22 -17.56 -2.60
N TYR A 280 -9.56 -18.45 -1.85
CA TYR A 280 -8.35 -18.10 -1.10
C TYR A 280 -7.08 -18.30 -1.94
N LEU A 281 -6.21 -17.30 -1.99
CA LEU A 281 -4.93 -17.29 -2.72
C LEU A 281 -5.07 -17.80 -4.15
N VAL A 282 -5.82 -17.07 -4.96
CA VAL A 282 -6.06 -17.32 -6.39
C VAL A 282 -5.81 -16.04 -7.18
N GLY A 283 -5.60 -16.16 -8.49
CA GLY A 283 -5.51 -15.00 -9.38
C GLY A 283 -6.90 -14.48 -9.76
N ASN A 284 -7.51 -15.08 -10.77
CA ASN A 284 -8.78 -14.64 -11.33
C ASN A 284 -9.93 -15.61 -11.01
N ILE A 285 -11.12 -15.27 -11.50
CA ILE A 285 -12.34 -16.04 -11.20
C ILE A 285 -12.35 -17.44 -11.83
N ASP A 286 -11.62 -17.61 -12.94
CA ASP A 286 -11.54 -18.88 -13.65
C ASP A 286 -10.75 -19.89 -12.80
N GLU A 287 -9.70 -19.44 -12.10
CA GLU A 287 -8.96 -20.26 -11.11
C GLU A 287 -9.81 -20.67 -9.91
N VAL A 288 -10.76 -19.82 -9.47
CA VAL A 288 -11.71 -20.18 -8.40
C VAL A 288 -12.54 -21.39 -8.82
N THR A 289 -13.06 -21.38 -10.05
CA THR A 289 -13.88 -22.49 -10.56
C THR A 289 -13.09 -23.78 -10.77
N MET A 290 -11.79 -23.68 -11.11
CA MET A 290 -10.90 -24.85 -11.24
C MET A 290 -10.53 -25.46 -9.89
N LYS A 291 -10.53 -24.64 -8.82
CA LYS A 291 -10.14 -25.05 -7.47
C LYS A 291 -11.30 -25.62 -6.65
N ALA A 292 -12.53 -25.30 -7.02
CA ALA A 292 -13.76 -25.77 -6.37
C ALA A 292 -14.13 -27.20 -6.78
#